data_AF-A0A5A7N0B4-F1
#
_entry.id   AF-A0A5A7N0B4-F1
#
_cell.length_a   1.000
_cell.length_b   1.000
_cell.length_c   1.000
_cell.angle_alpha   90.00
_cell.angle_beta   90.00
_cell.angle_gamma   90.00
#
_symmetry.space_group_name_H-M   'P 1'
#
loop_
_entity.id
_entity.type
_entity.pdbx_description
1 polymer ?
#
loop_
_entity_poly.entity_id
_entity_poly.type
_entity_poly.pdbx_seq_one_letter_code
_entity_poly.pdbx_strand_id
1 'polypeptide(L)' 'MTPILIALFGVVLLFVLILLHVPIGPAMGIAGVVGFALLAGLDPALAIPGIEAASALKS' A
#
# COMPACT_ATOMS: atom_id res chain seq x y z
N MET A 1 2.96 -14.38 9.29
CA MET A 1 4.20 -13.62 9.59
C MET A 1 3.94 -12.77 10.81
N THR A 2 4.94 -12.52 11.67
CA THR A 2 4.74 -11.60 12.80
C THR A 2 4.51 -10.18 12.28
N PRO A 3 3.67 -9.35 12.93
CA PRO A 3 3.35 -8.00 12.45
C PRO A 3 4.58 -7.12 12.24
N ILE A 4 5.60 -7.32 13.07
CA ILE A 4 6.88 -6.61 12.98
C ILE A 4 7.62 -6.89 11.66
N LEU A 5 7.56 -8.12 11.15
CA LEU A 5 8.20 -8.48 9.88
C LEU A 5 7.46 -7.87 8.69
N ILE A 6 6.12 -7.79 8.77
CA ILE A 6 5.30 -7.16 7.73
C ILE A 6 5.58 -5.66 7.67
N ALA A 7 5.68 -5.00 8.84
CA ALA A 7 6.05 -3.60 8.92
C ALA A 7 7.45 -3.34 8.34
N LEU A 8 8.43 -4.18 8.71
CA LEU A 8 9.78 -4.07 8.19
C LEU A 8 9.82 -4.26 6.67
N PHE A 9 9.05 -5.22 6.16
CA PHE A 9 8.93 -5.47 4.72
C PHE A 9 8.33 -4.27 3.98
N GLY A 10 7.28 -3.64 4.50
CA GLY A 10 6.70 -2.43 3.91
C GLY A 10 7.67 -1.26 3.86
N VAL A 11 8.48 -1.07 4.91
CA VAL A 11 9.54 -0.06 4.93
C VAL A 11 10.61 -0.34 3.88
N VAL A 12 11.12 -1.57 3.81
CA VAL A 12 12.11 -1.96 2.80
C VAL A 12 11.56 -1.78 1.38
N LEU A 13 10.30 -2.18 1.16
CA LEU A 13 9.63 -2.04 -0.13
C LEU A 13 9.53 -0.57 -0.57
N LEU A 14 9.25 0.36 0.35
CA LEU A 14 9.29 1.79 0.03
C LEU A 14 10.68 2.26 -0.41
N PHE A 15 11.74 1.85 0.30
CA PHE A 15 13.11 2.20 -0.09
C PHE A 15 13.49 1.64 -1.46
N VAL A 16 13.05 0.42 -1.79
CA VAL A 16 13.25 -0.19 -3.12
C VAL A 16 12.52 0.60 -4.21
N LEU A 17 11.27 1.02 -3.97
CA LEU A 17 10.51 1.81 -4.94
C LEU A 17 11.11 3.20 -5.17
N ILE A 18 11.64 3.83 -4.11
CA ILE A 18 12.37 5.10 -4.20
C ILE A 18 13.65 4.92 -5.02
N LEU A 19 14.42 3.85 -4.79
CA LEU A 19 15.62 3.53 -5.58
C LEU A 19 15.29 3.28 -7.06
N LEU A 20 14.12 2.71 -7.35
CA LEU A 20 13.60 2.53 -8.70
C LEU A 20 13.06 3.84 -9.32
N HIS A 21 13.19 4.98 -8.62
CA HIS A 21 12.71 6.30 -9.04
C HIS A 21 11.19 6.35 -9.29
N VAL A 22 10.43 5.45 -8.65
CA VAL A 22 8.98 5.53 -8.68
C VAL A 22 8.57 6.79 -7.92
N PRO A 23 7.70 7.65 -8.47
CA PRO A 23 7.21 8.83 -7.75
C PRO A 23 6.62 8.43 -6.39
N ILE A 24 6.84 9.28 -5.38
CA ILE A 24 6.50 8.96 -3.98
C ILE A 24 5.01 8.64 -3.81
N GLY A 25 4.13 9.30 -4.57
CA GLY A 25 2.68 9.06 -4.53
C GLY A 25 2.30 7.60 -4.82
N PRO A 26 2.60 7.06 -6.01
CA PRO A 26 2.39 5.65 -6.31
C PRO A 26 3.12 4.70 -5.37
N ALA A 27 4.36 5.03 -4.97
CA ALA A 27 5.12 4.18 -4.05
C ALA A 27 4.43 4.03 -2.68
N MET A 28 3.92 5.13 -2.12
CA MET A 28 3.16 5.13 -0.87
C MET A 28 1.87 4.32 -0.98
N GLY A 29 1.14 4.45 -2.08
CA GLY A 29 -0.08 3.66 -2.31
C GLY A 29 0.19 2.16 -2.41
N ILE A 30 1.20 1.76 -3.19
CA ILE A 30 1.57 0.35 -3.38
C ILE A 30 2.03 -0.28 -2.06
N ALA A 31 2.92 0.38 -1.32
CA ALA A 31 3.40 -0.15 -0.04
C ALA A 31 2.28 -0.28 1.01
N GLY A 32 1.35 0.69 1.04
CA GLY A 32 0.18 0.65 1.91
C GLY A 32 -0.76 -0.52 1.58
N VAL A 33 -1.11 -0.69 0.30
CA VAL A 33 -2.01 -1.77 -0.15
C VAL A 33 -1.36 -3.14 0.05
N VAL A 34 -0.07 -3.30 -0.28
CA VAL A 34 0.65 -4.57 -0.09
C VAL A 34 0.78 -4.92 1.39
N GLY A 35 1.16 -3.97 2.24
CA GLY A 35 1.27 -4.20 3.69
C GLY A 35 -0.07 -4.53 4.35
N PHE A 36 -1.14 -3.85 3.95
CA PHE A 36 -2.48 -4.11 4.45
C PHE A 36 -3.05 -5.43 3.91
N ALA A 37 -2.78 -5.79 2.65
CA ALA A 37 -3.18 -7.08 2.07
C ALA A 37 -2.56 -8.27 2.82
N LEU A 38 -1.32 -8.13 3.31
CA LEU A 38 -0.65 -9.16 4.12
C LEU A 38 -1.25 -9.31 5.53
N LEU A 39 -2.00 -8.32 6.02
CA LEU A 39 -2.61 -8.32 7.35
C LEU A 39 -4.11 -8.69 7.31
N ALA A 40 -4.86 -8.10 6.38
CA ALA A 40 -6.31 -8.18 6.31
C ALA A 40 -6.83 -9.03 5.13
N GLY A 41 -5.96 -9.41 4.19
CA GLY A 41 -6.33 -10.08 2.94
C GLY A 41 -6.46 -9.11 1.76
N LEU A 42 -6.46 -9.67 0.54
CA LEU A 42 -6.41 -8.89 -0.70
C LEU A 42 -7.75 -8.18 -1.01
N ASP A 43 -8.87 -8.84 -0.74
CA ASP A 43 -10.23 -8.28 -0.91
C ASP A 43 -10.42 -6.93 -0.17
N PRO A 44 -10.21 -6.83 1.16
CA PRO A 44 -10.36 -5.57 1.85
C PRO A 44 -9.28 -4.55 1.48
N ALA A 45 -8.09 -5.00 1.08
CA ALA A 45 -6.99 -4.10 0.73
C ALA A 45 -7.21 -3.28 -0.54
N LEU A 46 -7.98 -3.82 -1.48
CA LEU A 46 -8.33 -3.13 -2.72
C LEU A 46 -9.67 -2.37 -2.60
N ALA A 47 -10.61 -2.88 -1.79
CA ALA A 47 -11.92 -2.28 -1.63
C ALA A 47 -11.88 -0.87 -1.00
N ILE A 48 -11.11 -0.70 0.08
CA ILE A 48 -11.04 0.58 0.83
C ILE A 48 -10.54 1.75 -0.05
N PRO A 49 -9.33 1.70 -0.66
CA PRO A 49 -8.86 2.79 -1.50
C PRO A 49 -9.73 2.98 -2.76
N GLY A 50 -10.36 1.91 -3.26
CA GLY A 50 -11.29 2.00 -4.39
C GLY A 50 -12.55 2.81 -4.10
N ILE A 51 -13.14 2.65 -2.91
CA ILE A 51 -14.31 3.41 -2.48
C ILE A 51 -13.95 4.89 -2.26
N GLU A 52 -12.81 5.16 -1.61
CA GLU A 52 -12.32 6.53 -1.40
C GLU A 52 -12.02 7.25 -2.72
N ALA A 53 -11.39 6.55 -3.67
CA ALA A 53 -11.13 7.10 -5.01
C ALA A 53 -12.41 7.40 -5.79
N ALA A 54 -13.42 6.52 -5.73
CA ALA A 54 -14.72 6.74 -6.36
C ALA A 54 -15.46 7.94 -5.75
N SER A 55 -15.33 8.14 -4.44
CA SER A 55 -15.90 9.31 -3.73
C SER A 55 -15.22 10.61 -4.16
N ALA A 56 -13.88 10.63 -4.22
CA ALA A 56 -13.08 11.78 -4.65
C ALA A 56 -13.32 12.17 -6.12
N LEU A 57 -13.72 11.24 -6.98
CA LEU A 57 -14.06 11.53 -8.38
C LEU A 57 -15.47 12.16 -8.52
N LYS A 58 -16.35 11.90 -7.55
CA LYS A 58 -17.73 12.40 -7.55
C LYS A 58 -17.84 13.82 -6.96
N SER A 59 -16.78 14.34 -6.35
CA SER A 59 -16.66 15.72 -5.84
C SER A 59 -16.05 16.65 -6.86
#